data_AF-A0A315EKR6-F1
#
_entry.id   AF-A0A315EKR6-F1
#
_cell.length_a   1.000
_cell.length_b   1.000
_cell.length_c   1.000
_cell.angle_alpha   90.00
_cell.angle_beta   90.00
_cell.angle_gamma   90.00
#
_symmetry.space_group_name_H-M   'P 1'
#
loop_
_entity.id
_entity.type
_entity.pdbx_description
1 polymer ?
#
loop_
_entity_poly.entity_id
_entity_poly.type
_entity_poly.pdbx_seq_one_letter_code
_entity_poly.pdbx_strand_id
1 'polypeptide(L)'
;MRPLLSLLIRDLALFSICLVAWPAEATSEPQRIYRCGNAYTNQPDPALNCKPLAGGSVTVIEGTRVQGSQAASPSVSNASTAVKVDAADQRQRDTQAQAVLQAELQKAQKQHAELLREWNNGEPERRADEFRQPQKYQDRLTQLRVALQRVEADVAGLQRELSRQPMASQTGGKP
;
A
#
# COMPACT_ATOMS: atom_id res chain seq x y z
N MET A 1 -51.28 -8.07 5.65
CA MET A 1 -51.31 -8.03 4.16
C MET A 1 -51.07 -6.63 3.56
N ARG A 2 -50.96 -5.58 4.39
CA ARG A 2 -50.10 -4.38 4.18
C ARG A 2 -48.69 -4.79 4.67
N PRO A 3 -47.66 -5.11 3.85
CA PRO A 3 -46.63 -4.10 3.52
C PRO A 3 -45.80 -4.38 2.24
N LEU A 4 -46.09 -5.45 1.48
CA LEU A 4 -45.25 -5.95 0.38
C LEU A 4 -45.57 -5.29 -0.96
N LEU A 5 -46.84 -4.93 -1.19
CA LEU A 5 -47.25 -4.20 -2.39
C LEU A 5 -46.65 -2.78 -2.44
N SER A 6 -46.33 -2.21 -1.27
CA SER A 6 -45.71 -0.89 -1.09
C SER A 6 -44.20 -0.84 -1.37
N LEU A 7 -43.54 -1.99 -1.48
CA LEU A 7 -42.10 -2.07 -1.83
C LEU A 7 -41.91 -2.05 -3.36
N LEU A 8 -42.72 -2.82 -4.08
CA LEU A 8 -42.64 -2.92 -5.55
C LEU A 8 -42.92 -1.60 -6.30
N ILE A 9 -43.66 -0.67 -5.68
CA ILE A 9 -44.01 0.63 -6.28
C ILE A 9 -42.92 1.69 -6.03
N ARG A 10 -42.08 1.53 -4.99
CA ARG A 10 -41.02 2.49 -4.64
C ARG A 10 -39.74 2.33 -5.46
N ASP A 11 -39.36 1.10 -5.79
CA ASP A 11 -38.09 0.85 -6.49
C ASP A 11 -38.13 1.29 -7.96
N LEU A 12 -39.30 1.23 -8.60
CA LEU A 12 -39.52 1.69 -9.97
C LEU A 12 -39.39 3.22 -10.14
N ALA A 13 -39.58 4.00 -9.08
CA ALA A 13 -39.57 5.47 -9.15
C ALA A 13 -38.16 6.08 -9.07
N LEU A 14 -37.19 5.39 -8.45
CA LEU A 14 -35.87 5.98 -8.15
C LEU A 14 -34.80 5.66 -9.19
N PHE A 15 -34.97 4.60 -9.98
CA PHE A 15 -34.04 4.26 -11.07
C PHE A 15 -34.13 5.24 -12.27
N SER A 16 -35.18 6.05 -12.36
CA SER A 16 -35.46 6.87 -13.54
C SER A 16 -34.90 8.31 -13.49
N ILE A 17 -34.27 8.76 -12.39
CA ILE A 17 -33.87 10.18 -12.23
C ILE A 17 -32.35 10.41 -12.16
N CYS A 18 -31.51 9.36 -12.23
CA CYS A 18 -30.05 9.49 -12.21
C CYS A 18 -29.40 10.07 -13.48
N LEU A 19 -30.13 10.74 -14.38
CA LEU A 19 -29.66 11.03 -15.73
C LEU A 19 -29.50 12.51 -16.12
N VAL A 20 -29.62 13.49 -15.22
CA VAL A 20 -29.48 14.89 -15.65
C VAL A 20 -28.73 15.75 -14.62
N ALA A 21 -27.49 16.11 -15.00
CA ALA A 21 -26.81 17.42 -14.88
C ALA A 21 -26.81 18.12 -13.49
N TRP A 22 -25.74 18.79 -13.03
CA TRP A 22 -24.78 19.66 -13.73
C TRP A 22 -23.60 19.95 -12.77
N PRO A 23 -22.39 20.25 -13.26
CA PRO A 23 -21.25 20.70 -12.46
C PRO A 23 -21.21 22.23 -12.27
N ALA A 24 -20.67 22.70 -11.14
CA ALA A 24 -20.21 24.09 -10.98
C ALA A 24 -19.02 24.12 -10.00
N GLU A 25 -17.82 24.36 -10.55
CA GLU A 25 -16.56 24.47 -9.83
C GLU A 25 -16.36 25.90 -9.29
N ALA A 26 -15.85 25.99 -8.06
CA ALA A 26 -15.64 27.21 -7.28
C ALA A 26 -14.20 27.74 -7.44
N THR A 27 -14.05 29.06 -7.57
CA THR A 27 -12.73 29.73 -7.45
C THR A 27 -12.49 30.10 -5.99
N SER A 28 -11.38 29.63 -5.41
CA SER A 28 -11.02 29.85 -4.00
C SER A 28 -9.95 30.94 -3.81
N GLU A 29 -10.22 31.89 -2.93
CA GLU A 29 -9.28 32.88 -2.40
C GLU A 29 -8.35 32.20 -1.36
N PRO A 30 -7.05 32.54 -1.28
CA PRO A 30 -6.11 31.87 -0.38
C PRO A 30 -6.53 32.01 1.10
N GLN A 31 -7.02 30.91 1.66
CA GLN A 31 -7.54 30.82 3.02
C GLN A 31 -6.44 31.14 4.05
N ARG A 32 -6.64 32.19 4.85
CA ARG A 32 -5.73 32.59 5.92
C ARG A 32 -5.87 31.63 7.11
N ILE A 33 -4.79 30.93 7.47
CA ILE A 33 -4.79 29.92 8.54
C ILE A 33 -4.34 30.56 9.86
N TYR A 34 -5.02 30.21 10.93
CA TYR A 34 -4.75 30.65 12.30
C TYR A 34 -4.32 29.45 13.14
N ARG A 35 -3.41 29.70 14.09
CA ARG A 35 -3.01 28.74 15.11
C ARG A 35 -3.64 29.10 16.44
N CYS A 36 -4.51 28.22 16.92
CA CYS A 36 -5.18 28.31 18.21
C CYS A 36 -4.60 27.22 19.12
N GLY A 37 -3.48 27.49 19.78
CA GLY A 37 -2.72 26.47 20.54
C GLY A 37 -2.07 25.43 19.62
N ASN A 38 -2.59 24.20 19.60
CA ASN A 38 -2.11 23.10 18.73
C ASN A 38 -3.02 22.82 17.52
N ALA A 39 -4.19 23.47 17.44
CA ALA A 39 -5.11 23.32 16.32
C ALA A 39 -4.86 24.39 15.25
N TYR A 40 -4.97 23.98 13.99
CA TYR A 40 -4.93 24.86 12.83
C TYR A 40 -6.33 24.99 12.27
N THR A 41 -6.79 26.22 12.07
CA THR A 41 -8.15 26.50 11.58
C THR A 41 -8.14 27.69 10.63
N ASN A 42 -9.07 27.69 9.68
CA ASN A 42 -9.40 28.84 8.83
C ASN A 42 -10.50 29.73 9.44
N GLN A 43 -11.17 29.26 10.51
CA GLN A 43 -12.17 30.02 11.28
C GLN A 43 -11.72 30.09 12.74
N PRO A 44 -11.01 31.16 13.16
CA PRO A 44 -10.55 31.32 14.52
C PRO A 44 -11.71 31.71 15.45
N ASP A 45 -11.80 31.04 16.60
CA ASP A 45 -12.66 31.47 17.69
C ASP A 45 -12.00 32.64 18.44
N PRO A 46 -12.66 33.81 18.60
CA PRO A 46 -12.09 34.95 19.31
C PRO A 46 -11.75 34.66 20.78
N ALA A 47 -12.39 33.68 21.41
CA ALA A 47 -12.10 33.30 22.80
C ALA A 47 -10.76 32.55 22.95
N LEU A 48 -10.24 31.96 21.87
CA LEU A 48 -9.06 31.08 21.90
C LEU A 48 -7.74 31.80 21.60
N ASN A 49 -7.73 33.14 21.57
CA ASN A 49 -6.53 33.97 21.34
C ASN A 49 -5.66 33.49 20.15
N CYS A 50 -6.32 33.13 19.05
CA CYS A 50 -5.68 32.56 17.88
C CYS A 50 -4.77 33.58 17.19
N LYS A 51 -3.53 33.17 16.85
CA LYS A 51 -2.59 34.03 16.13
C LYS A 51 -2.63 33.73 14.63
N PRO A 52 -2.76 34.76 13.76
CA PRO A 52 -2.65 34.56 12.33
C PRO A 52 -1.24 34.08 12.01
N LEU A 53 -1.13 32.96 11.30
CA LEU A 53 0.17 32.50 10.82
C LEU A 53 0.48 33.23 9.51
N ALA A 54 1.27 34.30 9.61
CA ALA A 54 1.80 34.98 8.45
C ALA A 54 2.96 34.16 7.87
N GLY A 55 2.73 33.50 6.74
CA GLY A 55 3.79 33.03 5.83
C GLY A 55 4.81 32.04 6.42
N GLY A 56 4.37 30.91 6.94
CA GLY A 56 5.25 29.79 7.32
C GLY A 56 4.56 28.46 7.02
N SER A 57 5.11 27.71 6.07
CA SER A 57 4.53 26.51 5.47
C SER A 57 4.09 25.46 6.49
N VAL A 58 2.85 25.00 6.36
CA VAL A 58 2.46 23.67 6.82
C VAL A 58 3.37 22.67 6.09
N THR A 59 4.25 21.98 6.79
CA THR A 59 5.01 20.87 6.18
C THR A 59 4.07 19.69 6.00
N VAL A 60 3.45 19.65 4.83
CA VAL A 60 2.87 18.43 4.28
C VAL A 60 4.05 17.51 3.95
N ILE A 61 4.12 16.36 4.59
CA ILE A 61 5.03 15.29 4.19
C ILE A 61 4.46 14.76 2.87
N GLU A 62 5.09 15.11 1.75
CA GLU A 62 4.71 14.52 0.47
C GLU A 62 4.84 12.99 0.59
N GLY A 63 3.73 12.28 0.41
CA GLY A 63 3.78 10.84 0.23
C GLY A 63 4.72 10.51 -0.93
N THR A 64 5.43 9.39 -0.85
CA THR A 64 6.46 8.98 -1.82
C THR A 64 5.88 8.97 -3.24
N ARG A 65 6.06 10.06 -3.99
CA ARG A 65 5.64 10.15 -5.39
C ARG A 65 6.63 9.31 -6.20
N VAL A 66 6.18 8.18 -6.72
CA VAL A 66 6.93 7.42 -7.72
C VAL A 66 7.11 8.31 -8.95
N GLN A 67 8.35 8.62 -9.30
CA GLN A 67 8.67 9.56 -10.36
C GLN A 67 8.36 8.91 -11.72
N GLY A 68 7.18 9.17 -12.25
CA GLY A 68 6.90 9.01 -13.68
C GLY A 68 7.66 10.11 -14.43
N SER A 69 8.36 9.73 -15.49
CA SER A 69 9.24 10.59 -16.27
C SER A 69 8.49 11.75 -16.94
N GLN A 70 8.69 12.99 -16.47
CA GLN A 70 8.55 14.19 -17.30
C GLN A 70 9.27 15.43 -16.74
N ALA A 71 10.04 16.05 -17.66
CA ALA A 71 10.57 17.42 -17.76
C ALA A 71 10.99 18.20 -16.49
N ALA A 72 12.29 18.52 -16.46
CA ALA A 72 12.95 19.31 -15.42
C ALA A 72 12.57 20.81 -15.46
N SER A 73 12.24 21.34 -14.28
CA SER A 73 12.35 22.78 -13.95
C SER A 73 13.31 22.91 -12.76
N PRO A 74 14.19 23.93 -12.71
CA PRO A 74 15.19 24.04 -11.66
C PRO A 74 14.55 24.55 -10.37
N SER A 75 14.33 23.66 -9.40
CA SER A 75 13.98 24.06 -8.03
C SER A 75 15.24 24.22 -7.19
N VAL A 76 15.31 25.36 -6.50
CA VAL A 76 16.37 25.78 -5.59
C VAL A 76 16.57 24.72 -4.52
N SER A 77 17.79 24.16 -4.47
CA SER A 77 18.21 23.14 -3.52
C SER A 77 18.36 23.77 -2.13
N ASN A 78 17.32 23.66 -1.30
CA ASN A 78 17.52 23.74 0.15
C ASN A 78 18.36 22.52 0.54
N ALA A 79 19.66 22.74 0.72
CA ALA A 79 20.58 21.77 1.27
C ALA A 79 20.20 21.51 2.74
N SER A 80 19.18 20.68 2.96
CA SER A 80 19.09 19.90 4.18
C SER A 80 20.40 19.15 4.26
N THR A 81 21.11 19.35 5.37
CA THR A 81 22.38 18.70 5.65
C THR A 81 22.13 17.20 5.70
N ALA A 82 22.19 16.56 4.53
CA ALA A 82 22.13 15.13 4.39
C ALA A 82 23.29 14.62 5.23
N VAL A 83 22.97 14.02 6.38
CA VAL A 83 23.94 13.28 7.17
C VAL A 83 24.41 12.16 6.24
N LYS A 84 25.52 12.41 5.55
CA LYS A 84 26.16 11.42 4.69
C LYS A 84 26.50 10.26 5.59
N VAL A 85 25.80 9.16 5.41
CA VAL A 85 26.19 7.94 6.11
C VAL A 85 27.55 7.52 5.57
N ASP A 86 28.43 7.09 6.47
CA ASP A 86 29.72 6.56 6.10
C ASP A 86 29.59 5.36 5.14
N ALA A 87 30.53 5.23 4.22
CA ALA A 87 30.51 4.18 3.21
C ALA A 87 30.65 2.77 3.82
N ALA A 88 31.34 2.62 4.94
CA ALA A 88 31.43 1.36 5.67
C ALA A 88 30.09 0.99 6.31
N ASP A 89 29.43 1.96 6.95
CA ASP A 89 28.10 1.76 7.54
C ASP A 89 27.06 1.38 6.48
N GLN A 90 27.13 1.98 5.29
CA GLN A 90 26.23 1.64 4.19
C GLN A 90 26.46 0.20 3.70
N ARG A 91 27.73 -0.22 3.51
CA ARG A 91 28.06 -1.60 3.13
C ARG A 91 27.62 -2.62 4.19
N GLN A 92 27.76 -2.29 5.47
CA GLN A 92 27.30 -3.15 6.55
C GLN A 92 25.78 -3.33 6.54
N ARG A 93 25.02 -2.28 6.27
CA ARG A 93 23.56 -2.39 6.12
C ARG A 93 23.15 -3.16 4.87
N ASP A 94 23.83 -2.95 3.76
CA ASP A 94 23.56 -3.68 2.51
C ASP A 94 23.82 -5.19 2.70
N THR A 95 24.93 -5.56 3.34
CA THR A 95 25.24 -6.98 3.63
C THR A 95 24.22 -7.60 4.60
N GLN A 96 23.78 -6.86 5.62
CA GLN A 96 22.69 -7.30 6.51
C GLN A 96 21.37 -7.48 5.75
N ALA A 97 20.99 -6.52 4.90
CA ALA A 97 19.77 -6.58 4.11
C ALA A 97 19.79 -7.79 3.15
N GLN A 98 20.93 -8.06 2.51
CA GLN A 98 21.12 -9.24 1.67
C GLN A 98 20.96 -10.54 2.48
N ALA A 99 21.56 -10.62 3.67
CA ALA A 99 21.44 -11.79 4.52
C ALA A 99 19.98 -12.07 4.94
N VAL A 100 19.21 -11.02 5.28
CA VAL A 100 17.78 -11.14 5.62
C VAL A 100 16.98 -11.64 4.41
N LEU A 101 17.18 -11.06 3.22
CA LEU A 101 16.49 -11.49 2.01
C LEU A 101 16.80 -12.94 1.64
N GLN A 102 18.04 -13.39 1.82
CA GLN A 102 18.42 -14.79 1.59
C GLN A 102 17.75 -15.73 2.60
N ALA A 103 17.70 -15.34 3.88
CA ALA A 103 17.03 -16.13 4.91
C ALA A 103 15.51 -16.27 4.64
N GLU A 104 14.84 -15.17 4.27
CA GLU A 104 13.43 -15.21 3.90
C GLU A 104 13.19 -16.02 2.63
N LEU A 105 14.08 -15.94 1.63
CA LEU A 105 14.00 -16.76 0.43
C LEU A 105 14.07 -18.26 0.78
N GLN A 106 15.03 -18.66 1.63
CA GLN A 106 15.15 -20.05 2.06
C GLN A 106 13.91 -20.53 2.82
N LYS A 107 13.34 -19.67 3.67
CA LYS A 107 12.10 -19.97 4.40
C LYS A 107 10.92 -20.15 3.44
N ALA A 108 10.74 -19.25 2.49
CA ALA A 108 9.68 -19.34 1.48
C ALA A 108 9.83 -20.60 0.61
N GLN A 109 11.06 -20.93 0.20
CA GLN A 109 11.34 -22.17 -0.54
C GLN A 109 11.02 -23.44 0.27
N LYS A 110 11.34 -23.47 1.57
CA LYS A 110 10.97 -24.58 2.45
C LYS A 110 9.44 -24.73 2.57
N GLN A 111 8.74 -23.61 2.73
CA GLN A 111 7.27 -23.61 2.76
C GLN A 111 6.66 -24.09 1.44
N HIS A 112 7.20 -23.65 0.30
CA HIS A 112 6.77 -24.11 -1.02
C HIS A 112 6.99 -25.62 -1.19
N ALA A 113 8.16 -26.13 -0.79
CA ALA A 113 8.45 -27.56 -0.85
C ALA A 113 7.49 -28.40 0.01
N GLU A 114 7.15 -27.92 1.21
CA GLU A 114 6.18 -28.60 2.08
C GLU A 114 4.77 -28.57 1.48
N LEU A 115 4.33 -27.43 0.94
CA LEU A 115 3.04 -27.32 0.25
C LEU A 115 2.98 -28.21 -1.00
N LEU A 116 4.06 -28.34 -1.75
CA LEU A 116 4.14 -29.26 -2.89
C LEU A 116 4.05 -30.72 -2.46
N ARG A 117 4.67 -31.06 -1.33
CA ARG A 117 4.58 -32.41 -0.73
C ARG A 117 3.14 -32.71 -0.33
N GLU A 118 2.47 -31.78 0.33
CA GLU A 118 1.05 -31.92 0.67
C GLU A 118 0.14 -31.96 -0.55
N TRP A 119 0.43 -31.15 -1.58
CA TRP A 119 -0.31 -31.11 -2.83
C TRP A 119 -0.27 -32.43 -3.58
N ASN A 120 0.82 -33.20 -3.44
CA ASN A 120 0.96 -34.56 -3.98
C ASN A 120 0.48 -34.68 -5.44
N ASN A 121 1.09 -33.91 -6.34
CA ASN A 121 0.73 -33.84 -7.77
C ASN A 121 -0.75 -33.48 -8.06
N GLY A 122 -1.44 -32.83 -7.12
CA GLY A 122 -2.85 -32.45 -7.25
C GLY A 122 -3.82 -33.43 -6.60
N GLU A 123 -3.30 -34.50 -6.00
CA GLU A 123 -4.08 -35.52 -5.31
C GLU A 123 -3.60 -35.65 -3.85
N PRO A 124 -3.83 -34.62 -3.01
CA PRO A 124 -3.56 -34.72 -1.58
C PRO A 124 -4.34 -35.89 -0.97
N GLU A 125 -3.69 -36.65 -0.08
CA GLU A 125 -4.34 -37.75 0.62
C GLU A 125 -5.55 -37.26 1.42
N ARG A 126 -6.69 -37.96 1.29
CA ARG A 126 -7.92 -37.60 2.00
C ARG A 126 -7.82 -37.94 3.48
N ARG A 127 -8.21 -37.00 4.33
CA ARG A 127 -8.22 -37.18 5.78
C ARG A 127 -9.47 -37.95 6.23
N ALA A 128 -9.41 -38.61 7.38
CA ALA A 128 -10.49 -39.44 7.92
C ALA A 128 -11.84 -38.72 8.07
N ASP A 129 -11.83 -37.41 8.35
CA ASP A 129 -13.02 -36.57 8.45
C ASP A 129 -13.58 -36.15 7.08
N GLU A 130 -12.71 -36.04 6.07
CA GLU A 130 -13.06 -35.68 4.69
C GLU A 130 -13.82 -36.79 3.96
N PHE A 131 -13.71 -38.06 4.39
CA PHE A 131 -14.53 -39.16 3.86
C PHE A 131 -16.01 -39.02 4.21
N ARG A 132 -16.30 -38.48 5.39
CA ARG A 132 -17.69 -38.21 5.83
C ARG A 132 -18.23 -36.91 5.26
N GLN A 133 -17.35 -35.95 4.94
CA GLN A 133 -17.70 -34.63 4.43
C GLN A 133 -16.87 -34.27 3.19
N PRO A 134 -17.30 -34.70 1.99
CA PRO A 134 -16.55 -34.50 0.76
C PRO A 134 -16.26 -33.03 0.42
N GLN A 135 -17.10 -32.10 0.87
CA GLN A 135 -16.91 -30.66 0.63
C GLN A 135 -15.62 -30.11 1.26
N LYS A 136 -15.25 -30.59 2.46
CA LYS A 136 -14.01 -30.16 3.13
C LYS A 136 -12.76 -30.47 2.32
N TYR A 137 -12.77 -31.58 1.60
CA TYR A 137 -11.67 -31.94 0.72
C TYR A 137 -11.53 -30.94 -0.44
N GLN A 138 -12.65 -30.55 -1.05
CA GLN A 138 -12.66 -29.55 -2.13
C GLN A 138 -12.18 -28.19 -1.61
N ASP A 139 -12.67 -27.77 -0.43
CA ASP A 139 -12.22 -26.53 0.20
C ASP A 139 -10.71 -26.56 0.46
N ARG A 140 -10.19 -27.64 1.05
CA ARG A 140 -8.74 -27.79 1.30
C ARG A 140 -7.93 -27.78 0.01
N LEU A 141 -8.40 -28.44 -1.05
CA LEU A 141 -7.76 -28.38 -2.37
C LEU A 141 -7.65 -26.95 -2.89
N THR A 142 -8.73 -26.15 -2.77
CA THR A 142 -8.69 -24.75 -3.19
C THR A 142 -7.74 -23.93 -2.32
N GLN A 143 -7.72 -24.15 -1.01
CA GLN A 143 -6.81 -23.48 -0.08
C GLN A 143 -5.34 -23.82 -0.36
N LEU A 144 -5.02 -25.10 -0.60
CA LEU A 144 -3.67 -25.54 -0.97
C LEU A 144 -3.21 -24.88 -2.27
N ARG A 145 -4.06 -24.84 -3.30
CA ARG A 145 -3.73 -24.18 -4.57
C ARG A 145 -3.46 -22.69 -4.38
N VAL A 146 -4.30 -21.99 -3.62
CA VAL A 146 -4.10 -20.56 -3.33
C VAL A 146 -2.82 -20.33 -2.52
N ALA A 147 -2.54 -21.19 -1.54
CA ALA A 147 -1.32 -21.11 -0.74
C ALA A 147 -0.06 -21.30 -1.59
N LEU A 148 -0.07 -22.30 -2.50
CA LEU A 148 1.00 -22.52 -3.47
C LEU A 148 1.23 -21.29 -4.35
N GLN A 149 0.18 -20.72 -4.93
CA GLN A 149 0.30 -19.53 -5.77
C GLN A 149 0.89 -18.32 -5.03
N ARG A 150 0.51 -18.15 -3.75
CA ARG A 150 1.05 -17.06 -2.92
C ARG A 150 2.53 -17.25 -2.64
N VAL A 151 2.93 -18.43 -2.17
CA VAL A 151 4.35 -18.68 -1.85
C VAL A 151 5.22 -18.66 -3.11
N GLU A 152 4.70 -19.08 -4.26
CA GLU A 152 5.40 -18.95 -5.55
C GLU A 152 5.62 -17.48 -5.93
N ALA A 153 4.61 -16.63 -5.72
CA ALA A 153 4.75 -15.19 -5.93
C ALA A 153 5.74 -14.57 -4.95
N ASP A 154 5.77 -15.00 -3.69
CA ASP A 154 6.72 -14.54 -2.67
C ASP A 154 8.16 -14.94 -3.03
N VAL A 155 8.39 -16.20 -3.42
CA VAL A 155 9.70 -16.68 -3.90
C VAL A 155 10.17 -15.85 -5.10
N ALA A 156 9.30 -15.66 -6.09
CA ALA A 156 9.64 -14.85 -7.27
C ALA A 156 9.91 -13.39 -6.90
N GLY A 157 9.18 -12.82 -5.94
CA GLY A 157 9.40 -11.48 -5.42
C GLY A 157 10.77 -11.33 -4.75
N LEU A 158 11.09 -12.22 -3.82
CA LEU A 158 12.36 -12.21 -3.10
C LEU A 158 13.55 -12.41 -4.05
N GLN A 159 13.41 -13.26 -5.07
CA GLN A 159 14.44 -13.44 -6.11
C GLN A 159 14.68 -12.16 -6.92
N ARG A 160 13.62 -11.41 -7.26
CA ARG A 160 13.75 -10.10 -7.94
C ARG A 160 14.47 -9.08 -7.06
N GLU A 161 14.13 -9.01 -5.78
CA GLU A 161 14.80 -8.10 -4.85
C GLU A 161 16.28 -8.43 -4.69
N LEU A 162 16.64 -9.72 -4.53
CA LEU A 162 18.03 -10.16 -4.48
C LEU A 162 18.80 -9.81 -5.76
N SER A 163 18.16 -9.94 -6.92
CA SER A 163 18.76 -9.58 -8.21
C SER A 163 18.98 -8.06 -8.36
N ARG A 164 18.19 -7.24 -7.67
CA ARG A 164 18.26 -5.77 -7.73
C ARG A 164 19.29 -5.17 -6.77
N GLN A 165 19.58 -5.82 -5.65
CA GLN A 165 20.55 -5.36 -4.64
C GLN A 165 21.91 -4.86 -5.20
N PRO A 166 22.58 -5.54 -6.16
CA PRO A 166 23.84 -5.02 -6.72
C PRO A 166 23.68 -3.74 -7.55
N MET A 167 22.48 -3.43 -8.05
CA MET A 167 22.19 -2.21 -8.82
C MET A 167 21.77 -1.05 -7.91
N ALA A 168 21.09 -1.32 -6.80
CA ALA A 168 20.63 -0.29 -5.86
C ALA A 168 21.79 0.36 -5.09
N SER A 169 22.87 -0.37 -4.80
CA SER A 169 24.07 0.18 -4.16
C SER A 169 24.92 1.08 -5.07
N GLN A 170 24.68 1.10 -6.40
CA GLN A 170 25.49 1.85 -7.36
C GLN A 170 24.88 3.20 -7.80
N THR A 171 23.61 3.46 -7.56
CA THR A 171 22.95 4.72 -7.99
C THR A 171 23.26 5.92 -7.07
N GLY A 172 24.05 5.73 -6.00
CA GLY A 172 24.43 6.78 -5.05
C GLY A 172 25.77 7.48 -5.30
N GLY A 173 26.56 7.04 -6.29
CA GLY A 173 27.84 7.66 -6.64
C GLY A 173 27.74 8.47 -7.93
N LYS A 174 27.85 9.80 -7.86
CA LYS A 174 28.05 10.67 -9.02
C LYS A 174 29.46 11.30 -8.91
N PRO A 175 30.21 11.45 -10.03
CA PRO A 175 31.65 11.77 -10.05
C PRO A 175 32.02 13.14 -9.47
#